data_AF-A0A1B9KYU7-F1
#
_entry.id   AF-A0A1B9KYU7-F1
#
_cell.length_a   1.000
_cell.length_b   1.000
_cell.length_c   1.000
_cell.angle_alpha   90.00
_cell.angle_beta   90.00
_cell.angle_gamma   90.00
#
_symmetry.space_group_name_H-M   'P 1'
#
loop_
_entity.id
_entity.type
_entity.pdbx_description
1 polymer ?
#
loop_
_entity_poly.entity_id
_entity_poly.type
_entity_poly.pdbx_seq_one_letter_code
_entity_poly.pdbx_strand_id
1 'polypeptide(L)'
;MTIEELIDKQTKREIFAAGRFQIIPQTLKAAVAYLKLDLSLKYNKETQDTLFEEYLIKIKRKNIIKYLEHNGDIEDAIYDWAKEFASAGVRKGKAISGGRVAAFEGSSYYQGDGLNSAHILPDQMVEALRESKNGNWR
;
A
#
# COMPACT_ATOMS: atom_id res chain seq x y z
N MET A 1 -0.80 -21.86 2.76
CA MET A 1 0.50 -21.25 3.04
C MET A 1 0.41 -20.49 4.37
N THR A 2 1.35 -20.69 5.28
CA THR A 2 1.51 -19.89 6.52
C THR A 2 2.28 -18.59 6.24
N ILE A 3 2.32 -17.68 7.22
CA ILE A 3 3.17 -16.49 7.16
C ILE A 3 4.64 -16.89 7.04
N GLU A 4 5.08 -17.89 7.82
CA GLU A 4 6.45 -18.42 7.75
C GLU A 4 6.81 -18.92 6.35
N GLU A 5 5.96 -19.78 5.79
CA GLU A 5 6.15 -20.33 4.44
C GLU A 5 6.19 -19.22 3.38
N LEU A 6 5.35 -18.18 3.52
CA LEU A 6 5.38 -17.04 2.61
C LEU A 6 6.68 -16.25 2.73
N ILE A 7 7.15 -15.97 3.95
CA ILE A 7 8.41 -15.27 4.19
C ILE A 7 9.59 -16.04 3.61
N ASP A 8 9.60 -17.37 3.74
CA ASP A 8 10.63 -18.24 3.15
C ASP A 8 10.62 -18.14 1.62
N LYS A 9 9.46 -18.31 0.98
CA LYS A 9 9.31 -18.15 -0.48
C LYS A 9 9.72 -16.76 -0.97
N GLN A 10 9.38 -15.72 -0.22
CA GLN A 10 9.78 -14.35 -0.51
C GLN A 10 11.28 -14.13 -0.37
N THR A 11 11.92 -14.76 0.60
CA THR A 11 13.37 -14.70 0.80
C THR A 11 14.11 -15.44 -0.32
N LYS A 12 13.56 -16.58 -0.76
CA LYS A 12 14.06 -17.36 -1.91
C LYS A 12 13.74 -16.72 -3.27
N ARG A 13 13.02 -15.60 -3.29
CA ARG A 13 12.55 -14.90 -4.51
C ARG A 13 11.65 -15.76 -5.41
N GLU A 14 11.02 -16.79 -4.86
CA GLU A 14 10.02 -17.59 -5.57
C GLU A 14 8.71 -16.80 -5.75
N ILE A 15 8.41 -15.92 -4.78
CA ILE A 15 7.27 -15.00 -4.80
C ILE A 15 7.78 -13.63 -4.40
N PHE A 16 7.55 -12.59 -5.20
CA PHE A 16 7.92 -11.24 -4.80
C PHE A 16 6.79 -10.57 -3.99
N ALA A 17 5.60 -10.47 -4.58
CA ALA A 17 4.40 -9.91 -3.95
C ALA A 17 3.31 -10.98 -3.82
N ALA A 18 2.53 -10.96 -2.74
CA ALA A 18 1.56 -12.01 -2.45
C ALA A 18 0.19 -11.50 -2.00
N GLY A 19 -0.86 -12.20 -2.42
CA GLY A 19 -2.24 -12.00 -1.98
C GLY A 19 -2.96 -10.82 -2.64
N ARG A 20 -4.14 -10.49 -2.11
CA ARG A 20 -5.05 -9.45 -2.61
C ARG A 20 -4.41 -8.07 -2.62
N PHE A 21 -3.56 -7.80 -1.62
CA PHE A 21 -2.89 -6.51 -1.44
C PHE A 21 -1.44 -6.51 -1.93
N GLN A 22 -1.00 -7.56 -2.63
CA GLN A 22 0.34 -7.65 -3.22
C GLN A 22 1.47 -7.29 -2.23
N ILE A 23 1.42 -7.81 -1.00
CA ILE A 23 2.36 -7.44 0.07
C ILE A 23 3.76 -7.98 -0.27
N ILE A 24 4.75 -7.08 -0.29
CA ILE A 24 6.17 -7.37 -0.53
C ILE A 24 6.90 -7.83 0.75
N PRO A 25 8.10 -8.44 0.65
CA PRO A 25 8.76 -9.11 1.78
C PRO A 25 9.07 -8.17 2.94
N GLN A 26 9.53 -6.94 2.63
CA GLN A 26 9.88 -5.95 3.66
C GLN A 26 8.63 -5.49 4.43
N THR A 27 7.52 -5.27 3.72
CA THR A 27 6.24 -4.88 4.35
C THR A 27 5.70 -6.01 5.22
N LEU A 28 5.72 -7.26 4.74
CA LEU A 28 5.24 -8.40 5.53
C LEU A 28 6.04 -8.56 6.83
N LYS A 29 7.38 -8.56 6.74
CA LYS A 29 8.26 -8.69 7.92
C LYS A 29 8.03 -7.57 8.94
N ALA A 30 7.88 -6.33 8.46
CA ALA A 30 7.64 -5.19 9.34
C ALA A 30 6.24 -5.24 9.99
N ALA A 31 5.23 -5.68 9.24
CA ALA A 31 3.87 -5.86 9.77
C ALA A 31 3.81 -6.96 10.84
N VAL A 32 4.41 -8.11 10.57
CA VAL A 32 4.51 -9.24 11.52
C VAL A 32 5.20 -8.81 12.80
N ALA A 33 6.33 -8.09 12.70
CA ALA A 33 7.07 -7.59 13.86
C ALA A 33 6.24 -6.57 14.67
N TYR A 34 5.56 -5.64 13.99
CA TYR A 34 4.77 -4.59 14.65
C TYR A 34 3.53 -5.15 15.34
N LEU A 35 2.76 -5.99 14.63
CA LEU A 35 1.52 -6.60 15.12
C LEU A 35 1.74 -7.82 16.01
N LYS A 36 2.99 -8.29 16.12
CA LYS A 36 3.38 -9.51 16.86
C LYS A 36 2.59 -10.73 16.42
N LEU A 37 2.42 -10.89 15.09
CA LEU A 37 1.69 -12.03 14.52
C LEU A 37 2.48 -13.33 14.70
N ASP A 38 1.75 -14.41 15.00
CA ASP A 38 2.31 -15.75 14.99
C ASP A 38 2.61 -16.18 13.53
N LEU A 39 3.85 -16.61 13.28
CA LEU A 39 4.31 -17.05 11.96
C LEU A 39 3.58 -18.32 11.46
N SER A 40 3.00 -19.10 12.38
CA SER A 40 2.21 -20.30 12.06
C SER A 40 0.84 -19.97 11.46
N LEU A 41 0.36 -18.71 11.59
CA LEU A 41 -0.91 -18.27 11.04
C LEU A 41 -0.97 -18.48 9.54
N LYS A 42 -2.14 -18.89 9.04
CA LYS A 42 -2.39 -19.01 7.60
C LYS A 42 -2.45 -17.62 6.98
N TYR A 43 -1.80 -17.43 5.83
CA TYR A 43 -1.91 -16.22 5.04
C TYR A 43 -3.24 -16.19 4.24
N ASN A 44 -4.35 -16.30 4.97
CA ASN A 44 -5.73 -16.32 4.46
C ASN A 44 -6.29 -14.89 4.31
N LYS A 45 -7.58 -14.78 3.96
CA LYS A 45 -8.26 -13.49 3.74
C LYS A 45 -8.19 -12.62 5.00
N GLU A 46 -8.50 -13.20 6.16
CA GLU A 46 -8.60 -12.48 7.44
C GLU A 46 -7.24 -11.94 7.88
N THR A 47 -6.17 -12.72 7.70
CA THR A 47 -4.80 -12.29 7.97
C THR A 47 -4.36 -11.19 7.00
N GLN A 48 -4.73 -11.29 5.73
CA GLN A 48 -4.44 -10.26 4.73
C GLN A 48 -5.16 -8.94 5.05
N ASP A 49 -6.44 -9.00 5.43
CA ASP A 49 -7.23 -7.83 5.83
C ASP A 49 -6.61 -7.20 7.10
N THR A 50 -6.23 -8.00 8.10
CA THR A 50 -5.51 -7.52 9.30
C THR A 50 -4.20 -6.81 8.96
N LEU A 51 -3.36 -7.39 8.10
CA LEU A 51 -2.10 -6.79 7.67
C LEU A 51 -2.32 -5.47 6.93
N PHE A 52 -3.35 -5.42 6.10
CA PHE A 52 -3.70 -4.23 5.34
C PHE A 52 -4.22 -3.12 6.26
N GLU A 53 -5.23 -3.40 7.06
CA GLU A 53 -5.90 -2.41 7.91
C GLU A 53 -5.05 -1.99 9.10
N GLU A 54 -4.59 -2.96 9.90
CA GLU A 54 -3.93 -2.69 11.18
C GLU A 54 -2.48 -2.22 11.03
N TYR A 55 -1.84 -2.53 9.90
CA TYR A 55 -0.46 -2.10 9.67
C TYR A 55 -0.32 -1.16 8.48
N LEU A 56 -0.71 -1.57 7.28
CA LEU A 56 -0.44 -0.78 6.07
C LEU A 56 -1.17 0.57 6.11
N ILE A 57 -2.47 0.57 6.40
CA ILE A 57 -3.31 1.78 6.44
C ILE A 57 -3.12 2.56 7.75
N LYS A 58 -3.21 1.90 8.91
CA LYS A 58 -3.16 2.60 10.20
C LYS A 58 -1.77 3.08 10.61
N ILE A 59 -0.72 2.35 10.24
CA ILE A 59 0.64 2.57 10.78
C ILE A 59 1.61 3.06 9.71
N LYS A 60 1.81 2.29 8.64
CA LYS A 60 2.79 2.61 7.59
C LYS A 60 2.38 3.82 6.75
N ARG A 61 1.08 3.93 6.42
CA ARG A 61 0.47 5.00 5.61
C ARG A 61 -0.60 5.77 6.37
N LYS A 62 -0.21 6.29 7.53
CA LYS A 62 -1.09 6.97 8.48
C LYS A 62 -1.95 8.09 7.90
N ASN A 63 -1.59 8.69 6.77
CA ASN A 63 -2.43 9.74 6.17
C ASN A 63 -3.73 9.18 5.57
N ILE A 64 -3.76 7.90 5.19
CA ILE A 64 -4.98 7.23 4.74
C ILE A 64 -5.97 7.14 5.90
N ILE A 65 -5.56 6.59 7.06
CA ILE A 65 -6.47 6.49 8.22
C ILE A 65 -6.88 7.86 8.75
N LYS A 66 -5.96 8.84 8.75
CA LYS A 66 -6.30 10.22 9.14
C LYS A 66 -7.39 10.82 8.24
N TYR A 67 -7.34 10.54 6.94
CA TYR A 67 -8.38 10.98 6.04
C TYR A 67 -9.70 10.22 6.30
N LEU A 68 -9.65 8.89 6.42
CA LEU A 68 -10.85 8.06 6.55
C LEU A 68 -11.61 8.29 7.86
N GLU A 69 -10.91 8.43 9.00
CA GLU A 69 -11.56 8.48 10.32
C GLU A 69 -11.49 9.85 11.00
N HIS A 70 -10.70 10.78 10.47
CA HIS A 70 -10.48 12.09 11.08
C HIS A 70 -10.55 13.21 10.04
N ASN A 71 -9.91 14.34 10.33
CA ASN A 71 -9.83 15.53 9.48
C ASN A 71 -8.51 15.57 8.69
N GLY A 72 -7.98 14.41 8.29
CA GLY A 72 -6.80 14.31 7.44
C GLY A 72 -7.05 14.85 6.03
N ASP A 73 -5.99 15.24 5.36
CA ASP A 73 -6.02 15.74 3.99
C ASP A 73 -6.06 14.61 2.96
N ILE A 74 -6.89 14.78 1.92
CA ILE A 74 -7.09 13.75 0.91
C ILE A 74 -5.89 13.61 -0.04
N GLU A 75 -5.18 14.70 -0.34
CA GLU A 75 -4.00 14.68 -1.21
C GLU A 75 -2.83 13.97 -0.52
N ASP A 76 -2.70 14.13 0.79
CA ASP A 76 -1.74 13.36 1.58
C ASP A 76 -2.09 11.87 1.61
N ALA A 77 -3.38 11.52 1.66
CA ALA A 77 -3.84 10.13 1.66
C ALA A 77 -3.59 9.43 0.32
N ILE A 78 -3.95 10.03 -0.81
CA ILE A 78 -3.69 9.43 -2.13
C ILE A 78 -2.18 9.37 -2.44
N TYR A 79 -1.39 10.30 -1.91
CA TYR A 79 0.06 10.25 -2.06
C TYR A 79 0.68 9.10 -1.27
N ASP A 80 0.17 8.84 -0.06
CA ASP A 80 0.58 7.67 0.72
C ASP A 80 0.09 6.35 0.10
N TRP A 81 -1.10 6.33 -0.53
CA TRP A 81 -1.56 5.20 -1.35
C TRP A 81 -0.56 4.89 -2.46
N ALA A 82 -0.19 5.88 -3.28
CA ALA A 82 0.74 5.71 -4.40
C ALA A 82 2.12 5.17 -3.99
N LYS A 83 2.54 5.37 -2.73
CA LYS A 83 3.78 4.79 -2.21
C LYS A 83 3.67 3.31 -1.86
N GLU A 84 2.48 2.76 -1.63
CA GLU A 84 2.31 1.31 -1.42
C GLU A 84 2.00 0.57 -2.71
N PHE A 85 1.24 1.21 -3.61
CA PHE A 85 0.75 0.57 -4.81
C PHE A 85 1.30 1.28 -6.04
N ALA A 86 2.20 0.64 -6.78
CA ALA A 86 2.79 1.22 -7.99
C ALA A 86 1.76 1.54 -9.08
N SER A 87 0.61 0.88 -9.04
CA SER A 87 -0.56 1.12 -9.90
C SER A 87 -1.27 2.44 -9.59
N ALA A 88 -1.04 3.05 -8.43
CA ALA A 88 -1.61 4.33 -8.05
C ALA A 88 -0.71 5.48 -8.50
N GLY A 89 -1.31 6.41 -9.25
CA GLY A 89 -0.62 7.55 -9.83
C GLY A 89 -0.41 8.69 -8.84
N VAL A 90 0.62 9.51 -9.08
CA VAL A 90 0.97 10.66 -8.28
C VAL A 90 0.61 11.94 -9.05
N ARG A 91 0.18 13.00 -8.33
CA ARG A 91 -0.02 14.35 -8.91
C ARG A 91 1.26 14.84 -9.58
N LYS A 92 1.15 15.50 -10.74
CA LYS A 92 2.29 16.12 -11.43
C LYS A 92 3.03 17.07 -10.47
N GLY A 93 4.35 17.05 -10.50
CA GLY A 93 5.16 17.95 -9.67
C GLY A 93 5.42 17.48 -8.23
N LYS A 94 4.78 16.39 -7.77
CA LYS A 94 5.13 15.78 -6.48
C LYS A 94 6.42 14.97 -6.58
N ALA A 95 7.15 14.89 -5.48
CA ALA A 95 8.32 14.03 -5.36
C ALA A 95 7.93 12.55 -5.53
N ILE A 96 8.76 11.79 -6.24
CA ILE A 96 8.63 10.35 -6.44
C ILE A 96 9.95 9.65 -6.04
N SER A 97 10.00 8.33 -6.07
CA SER A 97 11.17 7.55 -5.64
C SER A 97 12.46 7.96 -6.37
N GLY A 98 13.60 7.82 -5.69
CA GLY A 98 14.90 8.13 -6.27
C GLY A 98 15.20 9.63 -6.42
N GLY A 99 14.51 10.50 -5.66
CA GLY A 99 14.76 11.95 -5.67
C GLY A 99 14.21 12.68 -6.91
N ARG A 100 13.33 12.03 -7.66
CA ARG A 100 12.72 12.57 -8.89
C ARG A 100 11.40 13.25 -8.59
N VAL A 101 10.80 13.82 -9.63
CA VAL A 101 9.49 14.45 -9.59
C VAL A 101 8.58 13.82 -10.65
N ALA A 102 7.30 13.64 -10.33
CA ALA A 102 6.29 13.16 -11.26
C ALA A 102 6.22 14.08 -12.49
N ALA A 103 6.62 13.56 -13.66
CA ALA A 103 6.71 14.33 -14.89
C ALA A 103 5.34 14.71 -15.46
N PHE A 104 4.32 13.88 -15.19
CA PHE A 104 2.95 14.08 -15.63
C PHE A 104 1.95 13.58 -14.57
N GLU A 105 0.70 13.98 -14.72
CA GLU A 105 -0.39 13.58 -13.84
C GLU A 105 -0.62 12.07 -13.91
N GLY A 106 -0.58 11.39 -12.78
CA GLY A 106 -0.68 9.94 -12.74
C GLY A 106 0.63 9.20 -13.00
N SER A 107 1.78 9.85 -12.86
CA SER A 107 3.07 9.15 -12.82
C SER A 107 3.11 8.15 -11.65
N SER A 108 3.61 6.93 -11.84
CA SER A 108 3.81 6.02 -10.70
C SER A 108 4.80 6.64 -9.69
N TYR A 109 4.60 6.42 -8.38
CA TYR A 109 5.60 6.80 -7.38
C TYR A 109 6.97 6.14 -7.65
N TYR A 110 6.99 5.00 -8.33
CA TYR A 110 8.21 4.26 -8.67
C TYR A 110 8.69 4.52 -10.10
N GLN A 111 8.08 5.47 -10.83
CA GLN A 111 8.39 5.74 -12.22
C GLN A 111 9.90 5.95 -12.46
N GLY A 112 10.41 5.31 -13.51
CA GLY A 112 11.79 5.42 -13.99
C GLY A 112 12.74 4.34 -13.46
N ASP A 113 12.21 3.25 -12.91
CA ASP A 113 12.91 1.98 -12.76
C ASP A 113 12.75 1.05 -13.98
N GLY A 114 11.99 1.48 -14.99
CA GLY A 114 11.70 0.73 -16.21
C GLY A 114 10.65 -0.39 -16.06
N LEU A 115 10.10 -0.58 -14.86
CA LEU A 115 9.20 -1.69 -14.54
C LEU A 115 7.82 -1.21 -14.09
N ASN A 116 7.75 -0.10 -13.36
CA ASN A 116 6.51 0.35 -12.74
C ASN A 116 5.76 1.40 -13.57
N SER A 117 4.46 1.17 -13.73
CA SER A 117 3.52 2.10 -14.35
C SER A 117 2.23 2.17 -13.54
N ALA A 118 1.67 3.37 -13.42
CA ALA A 118 0.40 3.58 -12.75
C ALA A 118 -0.76 3.42 -13.72
N HIS A 119 -1.88 2.91 -13.23
CA HIS A 119 -3.11 2.66 -13.99
C HIS A 119 -4.35 3.30 -13.36
N ILE A 120 -4.21 3.81 -12.13
CA ILE A 120 -5.24 4.56 -11.42
C ILE A 120 -4.78 6.00 -11.30
N LEU A 121 -5.56 6.95 -11.81
CA LEU A 121 -5.26 8.37 -11.73
C LEU A 121 -5.52 8.92 -10.31
N PRO A 122 -4.84 10.01 -9.93
CA PRO A 122 -5.04 10.64 -8.63
C PRO A 122 -6.49 10.98 -8.30
N ASP A 123 -7.25 11.51 -9.26
CA ASP A 123 -8.66 11.84 -9.05
C ASP A 123 -9.53 10.58 -8.84
N GLN A 124 -9.20 9.46 -9.46
CA GLN A 124 -9.92 8.21 -9.23
C GLN A 124 -9.67 7.68 -7.80
N MET A 125 -8.46 7.89 -7.27
CA MET A 125 -8.18 7.56 -5.87
C MET A 125 -8.89 8.50 -4.90
N VAL A 126 -8.98 9.79 -5.24
CA VAL A 126 -9.76 10.78 -4.48
C VAL A 126 -11.20 10.31 -4.35
N GLU A 127 -11.84 9.94 -5.45
CA GLU A 127 -13.22 9.44 -5.42
C GLU A 127 -13.34 8.14 -4.62
N ALA A 128 -12.43 7.18 -4.83
CA ALA A 128 -12.44 5.93 -4.08
C ALA A 128 -12.30 6.13 -2.55
N LEU A 129 -11.44 7.06 -2.12
CA LEU A 129 -11.29 7.36 -0.69
C LEU A 129 -12.51 8.13 -0.14
N ARG A 130 -13.13 9.03 -0.92
CA ARG A 130 -14.37 9.72 -0.53
C ARG A 130 -15.51 8.73 -0.35
N GLU A 131 -15.70 7.81 -1.29
CA GLU A 131 -16.67 6.73 -1.20
C GLU A 131 -16.42 5.87 0.04
N SER A 132 -15.17 5.46 0.25
CA SER A 132 -14.79 4.66 1.43
C SER A 132 -15.09 5.38 2.75
N LYS A 133 -14.78 6.69 2.84
CA LYS A 133 -15.08 7.51 4.02
C LYS A 133 -16.58 7.60 4.30
N ASN A 134 -17.39 7.75 3.27
CA ASN A 134 -18.85 7.88 3.39
C ASN A 134 -19.56 6.53 3.60
N GLY A 135 -18.96 5.44 3.15
CA GLY A 135 -19.55 4.10 3.12
C GLY A 135 -19.22 3.19 4.30
N ASN A 136 -18.57 3.70 5.35
CA ASN A 136 -17.92 2.90 6.40
C ASN A 136 -16.89 1.93 5.80
N TRP A 137 -15.66 2.38 5.61
CA TRP A 137 -14.55 1.65 4.99
C TRP A 137 -14.15 0.30 5.63
N ARG A 138 -14.82 -0.13 6.71
CA ARG A 138 -14.59 -1.38 7.45
C ARG A 138 -15.66 -2.43 7.15
#